data_AF-A0A916SRY9-F1
#
_entry.id   AF-A0A916SRY9-F1
#
_cell.length_a   1.000
_cell.length_b   1.000
_cell.length_c   1.000
_cell.angle_alpha   90.00
_cell.angle_beta   90.00
_cell.angle_gamma   90.00
#
_symmetry.space_group_name_H-M   'P 1'
#
loop_
_entity.id
_entity.type
_entity.pdbx_description
1 polymer ?
#
loop_
_entity_poly.entity_id
_entity_poly.type
_entity_poly.pdbx_seq_one_letter_code
_entity_poly.pdbx_strand_id
1 'polypeptide(L)'
;MLATESMPMKQGVSLAHALCQAVADDAGVRALFLKGPTAGQQRLRSTTHVSGDVDVLCLPEDLAAMEAGLRARGWRLRPVSTAAREFTTHSVTYIHDSWPCDIDLHTNFPGMLADPSASFEALWSSREEHSFAGVPAMTPNRTAQFLVLLLHGLRSPGLARNTHEIATAQTMYHDGLTDDERADLRALVVATGSAEPTQDFFRRVGDPIDVPARPSVGYALWQLKTGPSRTESWMLLALRTRGKQRLRVLFRAVVPTRADMYADHPESAQGFTRLVSAHRHRLSRAARLAPRAVRQILRARQALRSTQPVVPGRLLSVVEDAGANSRLSHSSPSRTTAPMVAPHAAEWTDDQQILFVLPLHSPTSKVLALRDTAAALWTLIQDTGTSPEQLASAACLHWQIPADTVRPDVEVFLSQLVDWGALVAA
;
A
#
# COMPACT_ATOMS: atom_id res chain seq x y z
N MET A 1 -0.06 25.96 -20.32
CA MET A 1 -0.25 25.02 -19.19
C MET A 1 -1.74 24.89 -18.92
N LEU A 2 -2.27 23.67 -18.75
CA LEU A 2 -3.71 23.45 -18.57
C LEU A 2 -4.01 23.13 -17.11
N ALA A 3 -4.99 23.82 -16.53
CA ALA A 3 -5.34 23.69 -15.11
C ALA A 3 -6.21 22.46 -14.79
N THR A 4 -6.70 21.72 -15.80
CA THR A 4 -7.77 20.71 -15.63
C THR A 4 -7.66 19.53 -16.61
N GLU A 5 -6.47 18.95 -16.76
CA GLU A 5 -6.33 17.67 -17.50
C GLU A 5 -6.49 16.49 -16.56
N SER A 6 -7.23 15.46 -17.00
CA SER A 6 -7.43 14.24 -16.23
C SER A 6 -6.16 13.39 -16.25
N MET A 7 -5.50 13.26 -15.11
CA MET A 7 -4.29 12.44 -14.97
C MET A 7 -4.61 10.94 -15.15
N PRO A 8 -3.93 10.21 -16.07
CA PRO A 8 -4.15 8.79 -16.21
C PRO A 8 -3.67 8.00 -14.98
N MET A 9 -4.28 6.83 -14.75
CA MET A 9 -4.04 6.03 -13.54
C MET A 9 -2.56 5.67 -13.33
N LYS A 10 -1.84 5.29 -14.40
CA LYS A 10 -0.42 4.90 -14.33
C LYS A 10 0.45 6.04 -13.78
N GLN A 11 0.31 7.24 -14.34
CA GLN A 11 1.02 8.45 -13.91
C GLN A 11 0.59 8.85 -12.50
N GLY A 12 -0.71 8.80 -12.21
CA GLY A 12 -1.23 9.11 -10.88
C GLY A 12 -0.67 8.21 -9.78
N VAL A 13 -0.59 6.90 -10.03
CA VAL A 13 0.01 5.96 -9.07
C VAL A 13 1.49 6.24 -8.88
N SER A 14 2.26 6.47 -9.96
CA SER A 14 3.69 6.74 -9.85
C SER A 14 3.98 8.04 -9.09
N LEU A 15 3.27 9.13 -9.40
CA LEU A 15 3.37 10.40 -8.67
C LEU A 15 2.90 10.27 -7.21
N ALA A 16 1.93 9.42 -6.91
CA ALA A 16 1.47 9.19 -5.54
C ALA A 16 2.49 8.40 -4.71
N HIS A 17 3.29 7.50 -5.33
CA HIS A 17 4.44 6.88 -4.65
C HIS A 17 5.48 7.95 -4.29
N ALA A 18 5.85 8.80 -5.25
CA ALA A 18 6.77 9.91 -5.01
C ALA A 18 6.29 10.86 -3.90
N LEU A 19 4.99 11.20 -3.90
CA LEU A 19 4.37 12.01 -2.85
C LEU A 19 4.50 11.35 -1.47
N CYS A 20 4.18 10.06 -1.36
CA CYS A 20 4.26 9.33 -0.11
C CYS A 20 5.70 9.22 0.39
N GLN A 21 6.67 9.06 -0.52
CA GLN A 21 8.08 9.03 -0.18
C GLN A 21 8.54 10.38 0.37
N ALA A 22 8.17 11.49 -0.28
CA ALA A 22 8.46 12.83 0.24
C ALA A 22 7.81 13.08 1.61
N VAL A 23 6.56 12.63 1.82
CA VAL A 23 5.90 12.67 3.13
C VAL A 23 6.68 11.88 4.18
N ALA A 24 7.18 10.69 3.84
CA ALA A 24 7.96 9.87 4.74
C ALA A 24 9.31 10.53 5.07
N ASP A 25 10.01 11.07 4.07
CA ASP A 25 11.28 11.76 4.24
C ASP A 25 11.15 13.01 5.13
N ASP A 26 10.14 13.84 4.88
CA ASP A 26 9.83 15.03 5.70
C ASP A 26 9.58 14.67 7.18
N ALA A 27 8.97 13.51 7.41
CA ALA A 27 8.62 13.02 8.74
C ALA A 27 9.72 12.15 9.37
N GLY A 28 10.80 11.81 8.66
CA GLY A 28 11.82 10.87 9.10
C GLY A 28 11.33 9.43 9.25
N VAL A 29 10.29 9.05 8.51
CA VAL A 29 9.63 7.74 8.59
C VAL A 29 10.24 6.73 7.62
N ARG A 30 10.40 5.48 8.07
CA ARG A 30 10.74 4.37 7.19
C ARG A 30 9.48 3.84 6.51
N ALA A 31 9.40 4.01 5.19
CA ALA A 31 8.27 3.57 4.37
C ALA A 31 8.70 2.51 3.33
N LEU A 32 7.89 1.45 3.17
CA LEU A 32 8.03 0.45 2.12
C LEU A 32 6.83 0.47 1.19
N PHE A 33 7.06 0.56 -0.11
CA PHE A 33 6.00 0.48 -1.10
C PHE A 33 5.72 -0.96 -1.50
N LEU A 34 4.51 -1.43 -1.22
CA LEU A 34 4.08 -2.78 -1.46
C LEU A 34 3.36 -2.91 -2.80
N LYS A 35 3.47 -4.07 -3.44
CA LYS A 35 2.82 -4.39 -4.72
C LYS A 35 3.18 -3.39 -5.83
N GLY A 36 2.24 -2.52 -6.20
CA GLY A 36 2.47 -1.39 -7.10
C GLY A 36 3.09 -1.72 -8.46
N PRO A 37 3.65 -0.70 -9.14
CA PRO A 37 4.44 -0.85 -10.36
C PRO A 37 5.69 -1.72 -10.18
N THR A 38 6.25 -1.78 -8.97
CA THR A 38 7.45 -2.57 -8.65
C THR A 38 7.26 -4.04 -8.91
N ALA A 39 6.07 -4.59 -8.68
CA ALA A 39 5.77 -5.98 -9.03
C ALA A 39 5.99 -6.26 -10.53
N GLY A 40 5.76 -5.30 -11.42
CA GLY A 40 6.08 -5.42 -12.85
C GLY A 40 7.59 -5.35 -13.11
N GLN A 41 8.28 -4.42 -12.47
CA GLN A 41 9.75 -4.24 -12.58
C GLN A 41 10.52 -5.47 -12.09
N GLN A 42 10.05 -6.07 -11.00
CA GLN A 42 10.55 -7.33 -10.44
C GLN A 42 9.99 -8.56 -11.16
N ARG A 43 9.28 -8.41 -12.29
CA ARG A 43 8.70 -9.50 -13.11
C ARG A 43 7.78 -10.47 -12.35
N LEU A 44 7.14 -9.99 -11.28
CA LEU A 44 6.12 -10.70 -10.49
C LEU A 44 4.70 -10.53 -11.05
N ARG A 45 4.51 -9.51 -11.89
CA ARG A 45 3.28 -9.23 -12.66
C ARG A 45 3.64 -8.80 -14.08
N SER A 46 2.66 -8.81 -14.98
CA SER A 46 2.82 -8.22 -16.31
C SER A 46 3.25 -6.75 -16.20
N THR A 47 4.18 -6.31 -17.03
CA THR A 47 4.59 -4.90 -17.13
C THR A 47 3.47 -4.00 -17.66
N THR A 48 2.45 -4.58 -18.29
CA THR A 48 1.24 -3.87 -18.74
C THR A 48 0.17 -3.73 -17.64
N HIS A 49 0.37 -4.35 -16.47
CA HIS A 49 -0.57 -4.22 -15.35
C HIS A 49 -0.50 -2.81 -14.78
N VAL A 50 -1.65 -2.13 -14.75
CA VAL A 50 -1.80 -0.81 -14.12
C VAL A 50 -2.37 -1.01 -12.72
N SER A 51 -1.60 -0.63 -11.70
CA SER A 51 -2.07 -0.60 -10.31
C SER A 51 -3.10 0.52 -10.11
N GLY A 52 -4.01 0.35 -9.14
CA GLY A 52 -5.09 1.32 -8.88
C GLY A 52 -4.90 2.14 -7.60
N ASP A 53 -3.93 1.73 -6.77
CA ASP A 53 -3.67 2.23 -5.43
C ASP A 53 -2.16 2.25 -5.15
N VAL A 54 -1.77 3.00 -4.12
CA VAL A 54 -0.44 3.01 -3.53
C VAL A 54 -0.53 2.36 -2.15
N ASP A 55 0.09 1.20 -1.96
CA ASP A 55 0.18 0.56 -0.65
C ASP A 55 1.52 0.94 0.02
N VAL A 56 1.45 1.65 1.14
CA VAL A 56 2.62 2.04 1.93
C VAL A 56 2.61 1.29 3.25
N LEU A 57 3.68 0.57 3.57
CA LEU A 57 3.89 -0.05 4.88
C LEU A 57 4.87 0.79 5.70
N CYS A 58 4.50 1.12 6.93
CA CYS A 58 5.34 1.82 7.90
C CYS A 58 5.21 1.15 9.27
N LEU A 59 6.01 1.59 10.23
CA LEU A 59 5.89 1.11 11.60
C LEU A 59 4.60 1.62 12.26
N PRO A 60 4.02 0.87 13.23
CA PRO A 60 2.84 1.31 13.97
C PRO A 60 2.98 2.70 14.60
N GLU A 61 4.14 3.02 15.16
CA GLU A 61 4.48 4.31 15.77
C GLU A 61 4.55 5.47 14.77
N ASP A 62 4.87 5.19 13.51
CA ASP A 62 5.07 6.19 12.45
C ASP A 62 3.77 6.55 11.71
N LEU A 63 2.72 5.74 11.87
CA LEU A 63 1.45 5.90 11.16
C LEU A 63 0.89 7.33 11.32
N ALA A 64 0.88 7.85 12.54
CA ALA A 64 0.33 9.18 12.82
C ALA A 64 1.07 10.31 12.06
N ALA A 65 2.39 10.17 11.88
CA ALA A 65 3.19 11.14 11.14
C ALA A 65 2.89 11.08 9.63
N MET A 66 2.78 9.88 9.06
CA MET A 66 2.37 9.67 7.68
C MET A 66 0.97 10.24 7.41
N GLU A 67 0.01 9.96 8.29
CA GLU A 67 -1.36 10.48 8.19
C GLU A 67 -1.40 12.02 8.25
N ALA A 68 -0.61 12.63 9.14
CA ALA A 68 -0.52 14.07 9.25
C ALA A 68 0.05 14.69 7.97
N GLY A 69 1.13 14.12 7.42
CA GLY A 69 1.75 14.60 6.19
C GLY A 69 0.83 14.48 4.97
N LEU A 70 0.08 13.39 4.83
CA LEU A 70 -0.93 13.24 3.78
C LEU A 70 -2.07 14.27 3.92
N ARG A 71 -2.59 14.47 5.14
CA ARG A 71 -3.65 15.44 5.41
C ARG A 71 -3.22 16.87 5.15
N ALA A 72 -1.99 17.23 5.52
CA ALA A 72 -1.41 18.54 5.24
C ALA A 72 -1.40 18.85 3.74
N ARG A 73 -1.35 17.81 2.90
CA ARG A 73 -1.32 17.88 1.44
C ARG A 73 -2.69 17.70 0.78
N GLY A 74 -3.77 17.71 1.57
CA GLY A 74 -5.16 17.68 1.08
C GLY A 74 -5.79 16.29 0.95
N TRP A 75 -5.07 15.23 1.29
CA TRP A 75 -5.64 13.89 1.31
C TRP A 75 -6.57 13.70 2.50
N ARG A 76 -7.74 13.10 2.24
CA ARG A 76 -8.77 12.88 3.25
C ARG A 76 -9.02 11.39 3.45
N LEU A 77 -9.30 11.03 4.69
CA LEU A 77 -9.68 9.67 5.04
C LEU A 77 -10.89 9.23 4.20
N ARG A 78 -10.79 8.07 3.56
CA ARG A 78 -11.89 7.46 2.82
C ARG A 78 -13.05 7.18 3.77
N PRO A 79 -14.27 7.68 3.50
CA PRO A 79 -15.43 7.31 4.28
C PRO A 79 -15.68 5.80 4.15
N VAL A 80 -15.67 5.09 5.29
CA VAL A 80 -15.91 3.65 5.34
C VAL A 80 -17.15 3.35 6.17
N SER A 81 -17.89 2.31 5.80
CA SER A 81 -19.00 1.81 6.61
C SER A 81 -18.51 1.33 7.98
N THR A 82 -19.41 1.30 8.97
CA THR A 82 -19.12 0.72 10.29
C THR A 82 -18.62 -0.72 10.15
N ALA A 83 -19.15 -1.48 9.19
CA ALA A 83 -18.66 -2.83 8.88
C ALA A 83 -17.21 -2.80 8.40
N ALA A 84 -16.92 -1.98 7.39
CA ALA A 84 -15.58 -1.88 6.83
C ALA A 84 -14.57 -1.39 7.88
N ARG A 85 -14.94 -0.44 8.75
CA ARG A 85 -14.07 0.01 9.85
C ARG A 85 -13.75 -1.09 10.86
N GLU A 86 -14.70 -1.97 11.15
CA GLU A 86 -14.53 -3.04 12.14
C GLU A 86 -13.84 -4.29 11.56
N PHE A 87 -13.85 -4.47 10.23
CA PHE A 87 -13.39 -5.71 9.57
C PHE A 87 -12.23 -5.52 8.59
N THR A 88 -12.07 -4.33 8.02
CA THR A 88 -10.93 -3.92 7.20
C THR A 88 -9.98 -3.09 8.07
N THR A 89 -9.19 -3.78 8.91
CA THR A 89 -8.32 -3.12 9.90
C THR A 89 -6.84 -3.19 9.52
N HIS A 90 -6.51 -3.43 8.24
CA HIS A 90 -5.12 -3.65 7.81
C HIS A 90 -4.50 -2.43 7.14
N SER A 91 -5.32 -1.55 6.59
CA SER A 91 -4.89 -0.26 6.08
C SER A 91 -5.84 0.86 6.48
N VAL A 92 -5.32 2.08 6.39
CA VAL A 92 -6.09 3.32 6.41
C VAL A 92 -6.02 3.92 5.01
N THR A 93 -7.17 3.96 4.32
CA THR A 93 -7.25 4.46 2.95
C THR A 93 -7.50 5.97 2.91
N TYR A 94 -6.70 6.68 2.13
CA TYR A 94 -6.78 8.10 1.86
C TYR A 94 -7.16 8.34 0.40
N ILE A 95 -7.99 9.36 0.16
CA ILE A 95 -8.46 9.78 -1.16
C ILE A 95 -8.23 11.28 -1.36
N HIS A 96 -8.13 11.69 -2.61
CA HIS A 96 -8.03 13.08 -3.00
C HIS A 96 -8.81 13.33 -4.30
N ASP A 97 -9.61 14.40 -4.36
CA ASP A 97 -10.57 14.61 -5.45
C ASP A 97 -9.90 14.85 -6.82
N SER A 98 -8.69 15.43 -6.81
CA SER A 98 -7.86 15.64 -8.02
C SER A 98 -6.98 14.44 -8.42
N TRP A 99 -7.01 13.32 -7.70
CA TRP A 99 -6.15 12.16 -7.98
C TRP A 99 -6.97 10.96 -8.45
N PRO A 100 -6.47 10.19 -9.43
CA PRO A 100 -7.19 9.03 -9.95
C PRO A 100 -7.06 7.79 -9.06
N CYS A 101 -6.18 7.81 -8.05
CA CYS A 101 -5.82 6.65 -7.23
C CYS A 101 -5.96 6.93 -5.73
N ASP A 102 -6.01 5.86 -4.95
CA ASP A 102 -6.01 5.88 -3.49
C ASP A 102 -4.61 5.65 -2.92
N ILE A 103 -4.41 6.08 -1.68
CA ILE A 103 -3.25 5.71 -0.86
C ILE A 103 -3.72 4.86 0.32
N ASP A 104 -3.17 3.67 0.47
CA ASP A 104 -3.41 2.77 1.60
C ASP A 104 -2.19 2.74 2.52
N LEU A 105 -2.33 3.29 3.74
CA LEU A 105 -1.30 3.19 4.78
C LEU A 105 -1.50 1.93 5.61
N HIS A 106 -0.50 1.07 5.66
CA HIS A 106 -0.46 -0.18 6.41
C HIS A 106 0.56 -0.09 7.54
N THR A 107 0.24 -0.70 8.68
CA THR A 107 1.20 -0.98 9.76
C THR A 107 1.46 -2.47 9.91
N ASN A 108 0.64 -3.31 9.27
CA ASN A 108 0.83 -4.73 9.12
C ASN A 108 0.13 -5.21 7.84
N PHE A 109 0.60 -6.29 7.23
CA PHE A 109 -0.01 -6.86 6.04
C PHE A 109 -0.85 -8.11 6.37
N PRO A 110 -2.07 -8.27 5.80
CA PRO A 110 -2.92 -9.44 6.07
C PRO A 110 -2.22 -10.77 5.79
N GLY A 111 -2.06 -11.58 6.83
CA GLY A 111 -1.41 -12.89 6.75
C GLY A 111 0.03 -12.91 7.27
N MET A 112 0.57 -11.75 7.65
CA MET A 112 1.72 -11.66 8.57
C MET A 112 1.17 -11.67 10.00
N LEU A 113 1.48 -12.74 10.74
CA LEU A 113 0.91 -13.01 12.06
C LEU A 113 1.89 -12.75 13.20
N ALA A 114 3.15 -12.48 12.89
CA ALA A 114 4.13 -12.01 13.85
C ALA A 114 3.82 -10.58 14.33
N ASP A 115 4.63 -10.07 15.25
CA ASP A 115 4.56 -8.67 15.66
C ASP A 115 4.72 -7.74 14.42
N PRO A 116 3.91 -6.66 14.30
CA PRO A 116 3.99 -5.75 13.16
C PRO A 116 5.38 -5.14 12.94
N SER A 117 6.06 -4.73 14.01
CA SER A 117 7.40 -4.16 13.91
C SER A 117 8.41 -5.22 13.51
N ALA A 118 8.34 -6.44 14.07
CA ALA A 118 9.18 -7.55 13.62
C ALA A 118 8.96 -7.91 12.14
N SER A 119 7.71 -7.92 11.68
CA SER A 119 7.36 -8.19 10.28
C SER A 119 7.88 -7.08 9.36
N PHE A 120 7.76 -5.81 9.78
CA PHE A 120 8.34 -4.67 9.07
C PHE A 120 9.86 -4.81 8.94
N GLU A 121 10.57 -5.08 10.03
CA GLU A 121 12.04 -5.22 10.00
C GLU A 121 12.49 -6.37 9.09
N ALA A 122 11.75 -7.49 9.07
CA ALA A 122 12.04 -8.60 8.18
C ALA A 122 11.93 -8.23 6.69
N LEU A 123 10.98 -7.37 6.32
CA LEU A 123 10.86 -6.85 4.95
C LEU A 123 11.89 -5.74 4.67
N TRP A 124 12.19 -4.91 5.68
CA TRP A 124 13.09 -3.77 5.58
C TRP A 124 14.56 -4.19 5.40
N SER A 125 14.96 -5.30 6.02
CA SER A 125 16.35 -5.80 5.98
C SER A 125 16.81 -6.14 4.57
N SER A 126 15.89 -6.53 3.69
CA SER A 126 16.16 -6.90 2.30
C SER A 126 15.40 -5.98 1.34
N ARG A 127 15.32 -4.69 1.65
CA ARG A 127 14.69 -3.71 0.75
C ARG A 127 15.56 -3.40 -0.46
N GLU A 128 14.91 -3.00 -1.54
CA GLU A 128 15.52 -2.51 -2.78
C GLU A 128 15.08 -1.07 -3.02
N GLU A 129 15.92 -0.29 -3.70
CA GLU A 129 15.56 1.05 -4.14
C GLU A 129 14.96 0.99 -5.54
N HIS A 130 13.78 1.61 -5.71
CA HIS A 130 13.12 1.78 -7.00
C HIS A 130 12.76 3.24 -7.20
N SER A 131 12.75 3.69 -8.47
CA SER A 131 12.33 5.06 -8.80
C SER A 131 10.87 5.11 -9.20
N PHE A 132 10.14 6.07 -8.63
CA PHE A 132 8.78 6.45 -9.04
C PHE A 132 8.77 7.93 -9.36
N ALA A 133 8.40 8.29 -10.60
CA ALA A 133 8.36 9.69 -11.05
C ALA A 133 9.68 10.46 -10.80
N GLY A 134 10.82 9.77 -10.89
CA GLY A 134 12.15 10.34 -10.63
C GLY A 134 12.57 10.36 -9.15
N VAL A 135 11.69 9.96 -8.22
CA VAL A 135 11.98 9.92 -6.79
C VAL A 135 12.40 8.51 -6.36
N PRO A 136 13.58 8.34 -5.73
CA PRO A 136 14.00 7.06 -5.18
C PRO A 136 13.16 6.70 -3.96
N ALA A 137 12.65 5.47 -3.90
CA ALA A 137 11.82 4.98 -2.81
C ALA A 137 12.15 3.52 -2.48
N MET A 138 11.93 3.14 -1.23
CA MET A 138 12.24 1.79 -0.75
C MET A 138 11.07 0.83 -1.00
N THR A 139 11.35 -0.34 -1.55
CA THR A 139 10.38 -1.43 -1.72
C THR A 139 10.94 -2.72 -1.14
N PRO A 140 10.11 -3.72 -0.82
CA PRO A 140 10.63 -5.05 -0.55
C PRO A 140 11.39 -5.59 -1.78
N ASN A 141 12.43 -6.40 -1.57
CA ASN A 141 13.02 -7.16 -2.68
C ASN A 141 12.00 -8.09 -3.33
N ARG A 142 12.38 -8.67 -4.46
CA ARG A 142 11.54 -9.57 -5.25
C ARG A 142 10.92 -10.70 -4.42
N THR A 143 11.68 -11.36 -3.56
CA THR A 143 11.19 -12.46 -2.71
C THR A 143 10.14 -11.99 -1.70
N ALA A 144 10.38 -10.85 -1.04
CA ALA A 144 9.45 -10.28 -0.10
C ALA A 144 8.18 -9.75 -0.79
N GLN A 145 8.33 -9.15 -1.96
CA GLN A 145 7.20 -8.72 -2.78
C GLN A 145 6.37 -9.91 -3.26
N PHE A 146 6.99 -11.04 -3.59
CA PHE A 146 6.30 -12.28 -3.91
C PHE A 146 5.43 -12.75 -2.73
N LEU A 147 5.96 -12.76 -1.50
CA LEU A 147 5.17 -13.11 -0.30
C LEU A 147 3.96 -12.18 -0.14
N VAL A 148 4.15 -10.87 -0.28
CA VAL A 148 3.08 -9.88 -0.17
C VAL A 148 1.98 -10.14 -1.23
N LEU A 149 2.36 -10.41 -2.48
CA LEU A 149 1.42 -10.73 -3.56
C LEU A 149 0.67 -12.06 -3.31
N LEU A 150 1.38 -13.08 -2.83
CA LEU A 150 0.78 -14.36 -2.45
C LEU A 150 -0.26 -14.16 -1.35
N LEU A 151 0.09 -13.45 -0.28
CA LEU A 151 -0.82 -13.14 0.83
C LEU A 151 -2.01 -12.28 0.36
N HIS A 152 -1.80 -11.36 -0.57
CA HIS A 152 -2.88 -10.59 -1.19
C HIS A 152 -3.88 -11.48 -1.93
N GLY A 153 -3.40 -12.46 -2.70
CA GLY A 153 -4.25 -13.47 -3.35
C GLY A 153 -5.02 -14.28 -2.31
N LEU A 154 -4.33 -14.80 -1.30
CA LEU A 154 -4.88 -15.66 -0.26
C LEU A 154 -5.90 -14.98 0.67
N ARG A 155 -5.93 -13.64 0.74
CA ARG A 155 -6.88 -12.92 1.61
C ARG A 155 -8.33 -12.94 1.12
N SER A 156 -8.55 -13.15 -0.18
CA SER A 156 -9.90 -13.15 -0.78
C SER A 156 -10.02 -14.21 -1.90
N PRO A 157 -9.82 -15.51 -1.60
CA PRO A 157 -9.70 -16.58 -2.61
C PRO A 157 -11.01 -16.87 -3.36
N GLY A 158 -12.14 -16.31 -2.90
CA GLY A 158 -13.43 -16.41 -3.59
C GLY A 158 -13.58 -15.46 -4.79
N LEU A 159 -12.63 -14.54 -5.02
CA LEU A 159 -12.61 -13.64 -6.17
C LEU A 159 -11.79 -14.25 -7.30
N ALA A 160 -12.34 -14.27 -8.52
CA ALA A 160 -11.65 -14.86 -9.69
C ALA A 160 -10.24 -14.28 -9.92
N ARG A 161 -10.07 -12.96 -9.69
CA ARG A 161 -8.77 -12.29 -9.75
C ARG A 161 -7.76 -12.93 -8.77
N ASN A 162 -8.15 -13.11 -7.52
CA ASN A 162 -7.29 -13.67 -6.48
C ASN A 162 -6.93 -15.13 -6.76
N THR A 163 -7.88 -15.92 -7.29
CA THR A 163 -7.61 -17.28 -7.74
C THR A 163 -6.57 -17.31 -8.85
N HIS A 164 -6.67 -16.39 -9.82
CA HIS A 164 -5.68 -16.25 -10.89
C HIS A 164 -4.31 -15.84 -10.35
N GLU A 165 -4.25 -14.87 -9.42
CA GLU A 165 -3.00 -14.45 -8.79
C GLU A 165 -2.31 -15.60 -8.03
N ILE A 166 -3.06 -16.44 -7.31
CA ILE A 166 -2.51 -17.63 -6.64
C ILE A 166 -1.97 -18.63 -7.67
N ALA A 167 -2.69 -18.87 -8.78
CA ALA A 167 -2.22 -19.77 -9.83
C ALA A 167 -0.94 -19.25 -10.50
N THR A 168 -0.87 -17.94 -10.80
CA THR A 168 0.36 -17.30 -11.30
C THR A 168 1.51 -17.43 -10.31
N ALA A 169 1.25 -17.24 -9.01
CA ALA A 169 2.26 -17.43 -7.98
C ALA A 169 2.78 -18.87 -7.93
N GLN A 170 1.93 -19.89 -8.18
CA GLN A 170 2.38 -21.29 -8.25
C GLN A 170 3.31 -21.54 -9.43
N THR A 171 2.94 -21.06 -10.63
CA THR A 171 3.81 -21.14 -11.81
C THR A 171 5.14 -20.41 -11.57
N MET A 172 5.06 -19.19 -11.04
CA MET A 172 6.23 -18.38 -10.76
C MET A 172 7.13 -18.98 -9.68
N TYR A 173 6.54 -19.64 -8.68
CA TYR A 173 7.32 -20.40 -7.71
C TYR A 173 8.18 -21.41 -8.46
N HIS A 174 7.60 -22.32 -9.23
CA HIS A 174 8.34 -23.37 -9.93
C HIS A 174 9.31 -22.86 -11.00
N ASP A 175 8.83 -21.99 -11.88
CA ASP A 175 9.54 -21.66 -13.12
C ASP A 175 10.30 -20.33 -13.06
N GLY A 176 10.01 -19.49 -12.05
CA GLY A 176 10.46 -18.10 -11.99
C GLY A 176 11.35 -17.74 -10.79
N LEU A 177 11.31 -18.50 -9.69
CA LEU A 177 12.17 -18.27 -8.52
C LEU A 177 13.39 -19.21 -8.54
N THR A 178 14.55 -18.68 -8.16
CA THR A 178 15.76 -19.48 -7.92
C THR A 178 15.65 -20.25 -6.60
N ASP A 179 16.54 -21.22 -6.38
CA ASP A 179 16.58 -21.97 -5.12
C ASP A 179 16.91 -21.07 -3.92
N ASP A 180 17.78 -20.08 -4.12
CA ASP A 180 18.09 -19.06 -3.11
C ASP A 180 16.85 -18.21 -2.79
N GLU A 181 16.12 -17.75 -3.81
CA GLU A 181 14.87 -16.98 -3.61
C GLU A 181 13.81 -17.81 -2.87
N ARG A 182 13.72 -19.12 -3.11
CA ARG A 182 12.81 -20.02 -2.36
C ARG A 182 13.25 -20.18 -0.91
N ALA A 183 14.55 -20.30 -0.66
CA ALA A 183 15.10 -20.40 0.69
C ALA A 183 14.84 -19.10 1.48
N ASP A 184 15.08 -17.95 0.84
CA ASP A 184 14.77 -16.62 1.39
C ASP A 184 13.28 -16.47 1.66
N LEU A 185 12.42 -16.96 0.75
CA LEU A 185 10.96 -16.93 0.94
C LEU A 185 10.55 -17.72 2.19
N ARG A 186 11.14 -18.91 2.39
CA ARG A 186 10.88 -19.73 3.59
C ARG A 186 11.32 -19.00 4.86
N ALA A 187 12.51 -18.42 4.86
CA ALA A 187 13.00 -17.64 6.00
C ALA A 187 12.06 -16.47 6.32
N LEU A 188 11.59 -15.76 5.29
CA LEU A 188 10.67 -14.64 5.44
C LEU A 188 9.30 -15.08 5.95
N VAL A 189 8.76 -16.21 5.46
CA VAL A 189 7.51 -16.80 5.95
C VAL A 189 7.57 -17.10 7.45
N VAL A 190 8.72 -17.58 7.94
CA VAL A 190 8.94 -17.80 9.38
C VAL A 190 9.03 -16.47 10.12
N ALA A 191 9.87 -15.53 9.65
CA ALA A 191 10.11 -14.24 10.31
C ALA A 191 8.83 -13.39 10.45
N THR A 192 7.93 -13.45 9.46
CA THR A 192 6.66 -12.71 9.43
C THR A 192 5.49 -13.48 10.06
N GLY A 193 5.71 -14.73 10.49
CA GLY A 193 4.64 -15.60 11.00
C GLY A 193 3.60 -15.98 9.95
N SER A 194 3.94 -15.94 8.66
CA SER A 194 3.03 -16.23 7.55
C SER A 194 2.89 -17.71 7.21
N ALA A 195 3.43 -18.61 8.04
CA ALA A 195 3.43 -20.05 7.77
C ALA A 195 2.01 -20.64 7.67
N GLU A 196 1.13 -20.38 8.65
CA GLU A 196 -0.22 -20.93 8.62
C GLU A 196 -1.07 -20.41 7.44
N PRO A 197 -1.09 -19.10 7.11
CA PRO A 197 -1.79 -18.58 5.93
C PRO A 197 -1.30 -19.15 4.60
N THR A 198 -0.02 -19.48 4.47
CA THR A 198 0.59 -19.94 3.21
C THR A 198 0.72 -21.47 3.10
N GLN A 199 0.36 -22.23 4.16
CA GLN A 199 0.55 -23.68 4.22
C GLN A 199 -0.02 -24.42 3.00
N ASP A 200 -1.24 -24.08 2.59
CA ASP A 200 -1.91 -24.73 1.46
C ASP A 200 -1.23 -24.43 0.11
N PHE A 201 -0.63 -23.24 -0.03
CA PHE A 201 0.16 -22.89 -1.20
C PHE A 201 1.41 -23.78 -1.26
N PHE A 202 2.21 -23.79 -0.18
CA PHE A 202 3.45 -24.55 -0.06
C PHE A 202 3.26 -26.06 -0.25
N ARG A 203 2.18 -26.62 0.31
CA ARG A 203 1.80 -28.02 0.07
C ARG A 203 1.52 -28.31 -1.41
N ARG A 204 0.89 -27.38 -2.14
CA ARG A 204 0.52 -27.57 -3.56
C ARG A 204 1.72 -27.45 -4.50
N VAL A 205 2.69 -26.59 -4.17
CA VAL A 205 3.95 -26.47 -4.91
C VAL A 205 4.97 -27.55 -4.51
N GLY A 206 4.55 -28.57 -3.75
CA GLY A 206 5.41 -29.72 -3.41
C GLY A 206 6.50 -29.41 -2.38
N ASP A 207 6.42 -28.28 -1.68
CA ASP A 207 7.43 -27.84 -0.75
C ASP A 207 6.76 -27.43 0.57
N PRO A 208 6.28 -28.40 1.38
CA PRO A 208 5.51 -28.11 2.58
C PRO A 208 6.34 -27.31 3.60
N ILE A 209 5.63 -26.53 4.42
CA ILE A 209 6.21 -25.78 5.55
C ILE A 209 5.61 -26.30 6.85
N ASP A 210 6.42 -26.29 7.89
CA ASP A 210 5.98 -26.69 9.22
C ASP A 210 5.02 -25.66 9.79
N VAL A 211 3.88 -26.14 10.27
CA VAL A 211 2.90 -25.32 10.98
C VAL A 211 2.53 -26.00 12.29
N PRO A 212 2.10 -25.23 13.32
CA PRO A 212 1.63 -25.81 14.56
C PRO A 212 0.49 -26.80 14.34
N ALA A 213 0.50 -27.93 15.05
CA ALA A 213 -0.58 -28.93 14.99
C ALA A 213 -1.96 -28.36 15.38
N ARG A 214 -1.99 -27.24 16.11
CA ARG A 214 -3.20 -26.51 16.47
C ARG A 214 -3.14 -25.09 15.89
N PRO A 215 -4.19 -24.62 15.20
CA PRO A 215 -4.23 -23.27 14.65
C PRO A 215 -3.94 -22.19 15.70
N SER A 216 -3.08 -21.23 15.36
CA SER A 216 -2.84 -20.07 16.22
C SER A 216 -4.07 -19.17 16.29
N VAL A 217 -4.10 -18.33 17.34
CA VAL A 217 -5.14 -17.30 17.46
C VAL A 217 -5.07 -16.32 16.29
N GLY A 218 -3.86 -15.92 15.88
CA GLY A 218 -3.65 -15.02 14.74
C GLY A 218 -4.23 -15.59 13.45
N TYR A 219 -3.96 -16.87 13.17
CA TYR A 219 -4.47 -17.54 11.98
C TYR A 219 -5.99 -17.71 12.00
N ALA A 220 -6.58 -18.08 13.15
CA ALA A 220 -8.03 -18.15 13.28
C ALA A 220 -8.70 -16.79 13.03
N LEU A 221 -8.09 -15.69 13.49
CA LEU A 221 -8.59 -14.33 13.23
C LEU A 221 -8.41 -13.92 11.78
N TRP A 222 -7.30 -14.29 11.16
CA TRP A 222 -7.06 -14.08 9.74
C TRP A 222 -8.13 -14.78 8.91
N GLN A 223 -8.39 -16.09 9.13
CA GLN A 223 -9.44 -16.84 8.44
C GLN A 223 -10.83 -16.20 8.57
N LEU A 224 -11.14 -15.63 9.73
CA LEU A 224 -12.42 -14.96 9.97
C LEU A 224 -12.54 -13.60 9.26
N LYS A 225 -11.39 -12.96 8.96
CA LYS A 225 -11.32 -11.73 8.15
C LYS A 225 -11.29 -12.04 6.64
N THR A 226 -10.71 -13.17 6.24
CA THR A 226 -10.56 -13.60 4.83
C THR A 226 -11.67 -14.52 4.33
N GLY A 227 -12.62 -14.86 5.21
CA GLY A 227 -13.77 -15.69 4.90
C GLY A 227 -14.64 -15.14 3.75
N PRO A 228 -15.35 -16.02 3.02
CA PRO A 228 -16.11 -15.67 1.82
C PRO A 228 -17.31 -14.74 2.07
N SER A 229 -17.59 -14.38 3.33
CA SER A 229 -18.75 -13.56 3.69
C SER A 229 -18.45 -12.54 4.79
N ARG A 230 -18.92 -11.29 4.60
CA ARG A 230 -18.93 -10.26 5.67
C ARG A 230 -19.71 -10.72 6.93
N THR A 231 -20.55 -11.75 6.80
CA THR A 231 -21.33 -12.35 7.88
C THR A 231 -20.44 -12.96 8.98
N GLU A 232 -19.32 -13.60 8.61
CA GLU A 232 -18.39 -14.21 9.56
C GLU A 232 -17.71 -13.16 10.44
N SER A 233 -17.32 -12.04 9.83
CA SER A 233 -16.72 -10.90 10.51
C SER A 233 -17.73 -10.24 11.47
N TRP A 234 -18.97 -9.96 11.03
CA TRP A 234 -20.05 -9.45 11.89
C TRP A 234 -20.37 -10.36 13.08
N MET A 235 -20.37 -11.67 12.87
CA MET A 235 -20.60 -12.60 13.96
C MET A 235 -19.41 -12.62 14.94
N LEU A 236 -18.16 -12.54 14.49
CA LEU A 236 -17.00 -12.40 15.37
C LEU A 236 -17.07 -11.13 16.25
N LEU A 237 -17.42 -9.99 15.67
CA LEU A 237 -17.62 -8.75 16.42
C LEU A 237 -18.73 -8.92 17.47
N ALA A 238 -19.85 -9.55 17.09
CA ALA A 238 -20.92 -9.87 18.02
C ALA A 238 -20.48 -10.83 19.13
N LEU A 239 -19.51 -11.71 18.89
CA LEU A 239 -18.99 -12.62 19.92
C LEU A 239 -18.00 -11.96 20.87
N ARG A 240 -17.25 -10.97 20.41
CA ARG A 240 -16.29 -10.18 21.20
C ARG A 240 -16.98 -9.09 22.03
N THR A 241 -18.10 -8.59 21.53
CA THR A 241 -18.89 -7.55 22.19
C THR A 241 -19.77 -8.16 23.29
N ARG A 242 -19.72 -7.61 24.50
CA ARG A 242 -20.51 -8.08 25.66
C ARG A 242 -21.76 -7.21 25.90
N GLY A 243 -22.76 -7.77 26.57
CA GLY A 243 -23.95 -7.04 27.02
C GLY A 243 -24.81 -6.46 25.89
N LYS A 244 -25.50 -5.34 26.17
CA LYS A 244 -26.46 -4.70 25.25
C LYS A 244 -25.82 -4.19 23.94
N GLN A 245 -24.51 -3.98 23.91
CA GLN A 245 -23.78 -3.60 22.70
C GLN A 245 -23.76 -4.75 21.67
N ARG A 246 -23.79 -6.02 22.10
CA ARG A 246 -23.88 -7.19 21.21
C ARG A 246 -25.15 -7.18 20.37
N LEU A 247 -26.28 -6.80 20.98
CA LEU A 247 -27.57 -6.65 20.30
C LEU A 247 -27.51 -5.52 19.27
N ARG A 248 -26.82 -4.40 19.60
CA ARG A 248 -26.61 -3.29 18.67
C ARG A 248 -25.71 -3.67 17.48
N VAL A 249 -24.68 -4.48 17.70
CA VAL A 249 -23.81 -5.01 16.64
C VAL A 249 -24.58 -5.97 15.72
N LEU A 250 -25.35 -6.91 16.28
CA LEU A 250 -26.22 -7.79 15.50
C LEU A 250 -27.29 -7.02 14.74
N PHE A 251 -27.89 -6.00 15.37
CA PHE A 251 -28.86 -5.13 14.73
C PHE A 251 -28.23 -4.35 13.55
N ARG A 252 -27.04 -3.77 13.71
CA ARG A 252 -26.31 -3.09 12.63
C ARG A 252 -25.83 -4.02 11.52
N ALA A 253 -25.57 -5.30 11.83
CA ALA A 253 -25.25 -6.30 10.82
C ALA A 253 -26.43 -6.54 9.87
N VAL A 254 -27.66 -6.50 10.42
CA VAL A 254 -28.94 -6.76 9.72
C VAL A 254 -29.54 -5.48 9.11
N VAL A 255 -29.40 -4.34 9.79
CA VAL A 255 -29.98 -3.04 9.43
C VAL A 255 -28.85 -2.00 9.37
N PRO A 256 -28.11 -1.92 8.24
CA PRO A 256 -27.09 -0.89 8.05
C PRO A 256 -27.72 0.51 8.04
N THR A 257 -26.96 1.51 8.50
CA THR A 257 -27.43 2.90 8.39
C THR A 257 -27.38 3.36 6.93
N ARG A 258 -28.13 4.42 6.58
CA ARG A 258 -28.05 5.03 5.24
C ARG A 258 -26.62 5.47 4.89
N ALA A 259 -25.86 5.97 5.86
CA ALA A 259 -24.45 6.32 5.68
C ALA A 259 -23.57 5.09 5.37
N ASP A 260 -23.79 3.96 6.05
CA ASP A 260 -23.08 2.70 5.75
C ASP A 260 -23.42 2.19 4.34
N MET A 261 -24.68 2.36 3.90
CA MET A 261 -25.14 1.98 2.57
C MET A 261 -24.52 2.83 1.47
N TYR A 262 -24.43 4.15 1.66
CA TYR A 262 -23.78 5.05 0.70
C TYR A 262 -22.27 4.86 0.65
N ALA A 263 -21.64 4.49 1.76
CA ALA A 263 -20.22 4.15 1.80
C ALA A 263 -19.91 2.81 1.10
N ASP A 264 -20.74 1.79 1.27
CA ASP A 264 -20.55 0.46 0.65
C ASP A 264 -21.03 0.40 -0.81
N HIS A 265 -22.02 1.22 -1.18
CA HIS A 265 -22.71 1.23 -2.48
C HIS A 265 -23.07 2.67 -2.89
N PRO A 266 -22.13 3.46 -3.43
CA PRO A 266 -22.37 4.84 -3.85
C PRO A 266 -23.57 4.97 -4.81
N GLU A 267 -23.78 3.98 -5.68
CA GLU A 267 -24.89 3.89 -6.64
C GLU A 267 -26.28 3.81 -5.98
N SER A 268 -26.36 3.41 -4.72
CA SER A 268 -27.61 3.35 -3.95
C SER A 268 -28.10 4.72 -3.48
N ALA A 269 -27.28 5.76 -3.63
CA ALA A 269 -27.66 7.16 -3.40
C ALA A 269 -28.65 7.72 -4.44
N GLN A 270 -28.83 7.03 -5.57
CA GLN A 270 -29.61 7.53 -6.71
C GLN A 270 -31.13 7.23 -6.65
N GLY A 271 -31.67 6.70 -5.53
CA GLY A 271 -33.13 6.56 -5.37
C GLY A 271 -33.61 5.55 -4.32
N PHE A 272 -34.80 5.77 -3.77
CA PHE A 272 -35.40 4.99 -2.68
C PHE A 272 -35.61 3.50 -3.02
N THR A 273 -36.01 3.19 -4.26
CA THR A 273 -36.26 1.81 -4.72
C THR A 273 -34.99 0.97 -4.80
N ARG A 274 -33.86 1.57 -5.22
CA ARG A 274 -32.53 0.92 -5.27
C ARG A 274 -31.97 0.66 -3.88
N LEU A 275 -32.19 1.57 -2.92
CA LEU A 275 -31.82 1.38 -1.52
C LEU A 275 -32.56 0.19 -0.88
N VAL A 276 -33.86 0.04 -1.15
CA VAL A 276 -34.68 -1.08 -0.65
C VAL A 276 -34.27 -2.41 -1.29
N SER A 277 -33.97 -2.42 -2.60
CA SER A 277 -33.45 -3.60 -3.28
C SER A 277 -32.12 -4.06 -2.70
N ALA A 278 -31.20 -3.12 -2.45
CA ALA A 278 -29.91 -3.40 -1.84
C ALA A 278 -30.03 -4.00 -0.42
N HIS A 279 -31.00 -3.50 0.38
CA HIS A 279 -31.33 -4.09 1.68
C HIS A 279 -31.84 -5.54 1.57
N ARG A 280 -32.77 -5.81 0.65
CA ARG A 280 -33.34 -7.16 0.44
C ARG A 280 -32.29 -8.17 -0.01
N HIS A 281 -31.43 -7.79 -0.98
CA HIS A 281 -30.35 -8.65 -1.44
C HIS A 281 -29.37 -8.98 -0.31
N ARG A 282 -29.00 -7.99 0.51
CA ARG A 282 -28.13 -8.19 1.67
C ARG A 282 -28.75 -9.12 2.72
N LEU A 283 -30.01 -8.93 3.10
CA LEU A 283 -30.70 -9.80 4.05
C LEU A 283 -30.75 -11.26 3.56
N SER A 284 -31.08 -11.45 2.28
CA SER A 284 -31.14 -12.79 1.67
C SER A 284 -29.79 -13.50 1.66
N ARG A 285 -28.70 -12.74 1.49
CA ARG A 285 -27.32 -13.27 1.47
C ARG A 285 -26.85 -13.57 2.89
N ALA A 286 -27.16 -12.71 3.85
CA ALA A 286 -26.89 -12.94 5.27
C ALA A 286 -27.58 -14.22 5.79
N ALA A 287 -28.87 -14.39 5.48
CA ALA A 287 -29.63 -15.58 5.88
C ALA A 287 -29.05 -16.87 5.28
N ARG A 288 -28.62 -16.84 4.01
CA ARG A 288 -28.02 -18.00 3.32
C ARG A 288 -26.63 -18.39 3.86
N LEU A 289 -25.84 -17.42 4.33
CA LEU A 289 -24.46 -17.64 4.76
C LEU A 289 -24.32 -17.85 6.28
N ALA A 290 -25.32 -17.46 7.08
CA ALA A 290 -25.32 -17.59 8.53
C ALA A 290 -25.00 -19.02 9.05
N PRO A 291 -25.54 -20.13 8.49
CA PRO A 291 -25.25 -21.48 9.03
C PRO A 291 -23.80 -21.93 8.83
N ARG A 292 -23.13 -21.42 7.79
CA ARG A 292 -21.69 -21.68 7.58
C ARG A 292 -20.85 -20.84 8.54
N ALA A 293 -21.20 -19.57 8.69
CA ALA A 293 -20.53 -18.66 9.61
C ALA A 293 -20.60 -19.13 11.08
N VAL A 294 -21.77 -19.60 11.54
CA VAL A 294 -21.94 -20.21 12.88
C VAL A 294 -21.00 -21.40 13.08
N ARG A 295 -20.91 -22.30 12.09
CA ARG A 295 -20.06 -23.49 12.19
C ARG A 295 -18.57 -23.14 12.26
N GLN A 296 -18.11 -22.21 11.43
CA GLN A 296 -16.72 -21.74 11.48
C GLN A 296 -16.38 -21.12 12.85
N ILE A 297 -17.30 -20.32 13.37
CA ILE A 297 -17.15 -19.68 14.67
C ILE A 297 -17.13 -20.66 15.83
N LEU A 298 -17.98 -21.70 15.79
CA LEU A 298 -17.99 -22.73 16.82
C LEU A 298 -16.70 -23.55 16.80
N ARG A 299 -16.15 -23.83 15.61
CA ARG A 299 -14.82 -24.45 15.44
C ARG A 299 -13.71 -23.57 15.99
N ALA A 300 -13.69 -22.29 15.63
CA ALA A 300 -12.73 -21.33 16.17
C ALA A 300 -12.83 -21.21 17.70
N ARG A 301 -14.05 -21.22 18.27
CA ARG A 301 -14.26 -21.22 19.73
C ARG A 301 -13.84 -22.50 20.41
N GLN A 302 -14.02 -23.66 19.79
CA GLN A 302 -13.50 -24.94 20.31
C GLN A 302 -11.97 -24.96 20.27
N ALA A 303 -11.35 -24.41 19.22
CA ALA A 303 -9.90 -24.23 19.15
C ALA A 303 -9.37 -23.29 20.25
N LEU A 304 -10.09 -22.20 20.54
CA LEU A 304 -9.74 -21.23 21.61
C LEU A 304 -10.05 -21.71 23.03
N ARG A 305 -10.98 -22.66 23.22
CA ARG A 305 -11.34 -23.22 24.54
C ARG A 305 -10.48 -24.41 24.95
N SER A 306 -9.83 -25.07 23.98
CA SER A 306 -8.88 -26.16 24.22
C SER A 306 -7.45 -25.67 24.48
N THR A 307 -7.24 -24.35 24.43
CA THR A 307 -6.04 -23.67 24.94
C THR A 307 -6.20 -23.54 26.45
N GLN A 308 -5.48 -24.36 27.23
CA GLN A 308 -5.29 -24.04 28.65
C GLN A 308 -4.60 -22.68 28.78
N PRO A 309 -4.90 -21.87 29.81
CA PRO A 309 -4.07 -20.73 30.12
C PRO A 309 -2.64 -21.22 30.33
N VAL A 310 -1.69 -20.62 29.63
CA VAL A 310 -0.27 -20.80 29.95
C VAL A 310 -0.11 -20.30 31.38
N VAL A 311 0.05 -21.23 32.31
CA VAL A 311 0.57 -20.93 33.65
C VAL A 311 1.96 -20.32 33.41
N PRO A 312 2.29 -19.15 33.98
CA PRO A 312 3.64 -18.62 33.86
C PRO A 312 4.59 -19.61 34.53
N GLY A 313 5.23 -20.44 33.71
CA GLY A 313 6.25 -21.38 34.13
C GLY A 313 7.47 -20.58 34.54
N ARG A 314 7.67 -20.54 35.87
CA ARG A 314 8.93 -20.31 36.60
C ARG A 314 10.14 -20.13 35.68
N LEU A 315 10.69 -18.92 35.64
CA LEU A 315 12.03 -18.66 35.12
C LEU A 315 13.00 -19.66 35.76
N LEU A 316 13.48 -20.62 34.98
CA LEU A 316 14.68 -21.37 35.31
C LEU A 316 15.84 -20.64 34.65
N SER A 317 16.66 -20.07 35.53
CA SER A 317 18.00 -19.58 35.28
C SER A 317 18.82 -20.67 34.59
N VAL A 318 19.16 -20.47 33.33
CA VAL A 318 20.34 -21.07 32.69
C VAL A 318 21.02 -19.96 31.91
N VAL A 319 21.83 -19.20 32.63
CA VAL A 319 22.91 -18.40 32.04
C VAL A 319 24.15 -18.82 32.80
N GLU A 320 24.89 -19.77 32.25
CA GLU A 320 26.33 -19.90 32.47
C GLU A 320 26.91 -20.79 31.36
N ASP A 321 28.02 -20.29 30.80
CA ASP A 321 28.98 -20.92 29.90
C ASP A 321 28.60 -21.32 28.47
N ALA A 322 28.79 -20.36 27.56
CA ALA A 322 29.59 -20.58 26.36
C ALA A 322 30.24 -19.26 25.90
N GLY A 323 31.46 -19.05 26.38
CA GLY A 323 32.31 -17.96 25.93
C GLY A 323 32.88 -18.17 24.51
N ALA A 324 33.25 -17.04 23.92
CA ALA A 324 34.31 -16.86 22.94
C ALA A 324 34.14 -17.49 21.54
N ASN A 325 33.61 -16.70 20.60
CA ASN A 325 34.38 -16.12 19.49
C ASN A 325 33.48 -15.73 18.30
N SER A 326 33.11 -14.46 18.20
CA SER A 326 33.03 -13.78 16.90
C SER A 326 33.21 -12.28 17.11
N ARG A 327 34.36 -11.77 16.65
CA ARG A 327 34.62 -10.33 16.58
C ARG A 327 33.75 -9.75 15.46
N LEU A 328 32.63 -9.16 15.82
CA LEU A 328 31.88 -8.28 14.93
C LEU A 328 32.62 -6.94 14.86
N SER A 329 33.40 -6.77 13.80
CA SER A 329 34.01 -5.50 13.43
C SER A 329 32.92 -4.44 13.27
N HIS A 330 32.87 -3.51 14.22
CA HIS A 330 32.10 -2.28 14.08
C HIS A 330 32.83 -1.36 13.11
N SER A 331 32.41 -1.35 11.84
CA SER A 331 32.70 -0.23 10.95
C SER A 331 31.65 0.85 11.20
N SER A 332 32.06 1.94 11.83
CA SER A 332 31.29 3.17 11.94
C SER A 332 30.77 3.61 10.56
N PRO A 333 29.52 4.09 10.43
CA PRO A 333 29.04 4.60 9.17
C PRO A 333 29.80 5.88 8.82
N SER A 334 30.49 5.82 7.69
CA SER A 334 30.85 6.99 6.90
C SER A 334 29.62 7.89 6.79
N ARG A 335 29.77 9.18 7.11
CA ARG A 335 28.80 10.24 6.83
C ARG A 335 28.46 10.22 5.34
N THR A 336 27.42 9.48 4.97
CA THR A 336 26.77 9.63 3.67
C THR A 336 25.95 10.92 3.77
N THR A 337 26.34 11.89 2.95
CA THR A 337 25.55 13.10 2.66
C THR A 337 24.08 12.71 2.51
N ALA A 338 23.19 13.39 3.24
CA ALA A 338 21.75 13.22 3.08
C ALA A 338 21.39 13.28 1.59
N PRO A 339 20.60 12.34 1.04
CA PRO A 339 20.18 12.42 -0.34
C PRO A 339 19.45 13.76 -0.51
N MET A 340 19.88 14.53 -1.50
CA MET A 340 19.23 15.77 -1.88
C MET A 340 17.82 15.40 -2.34
N VAL A 341 16.82 15.62 -1.49
CA VAL A 341 15.41 15.31 -1.78
C VAL A 341 15.04 16.01 -3.08
N ALA A 342 14.53 15.25 -4.05
CA ALA A 342 14.13 15.81 -5.33
C ALA A 342 13.10 16.93 -5.09
N PRO A 343 13.26 18.14 -5.67
CA PRO A 343 12.32 19.24 -5.42
C PRO A 343 10.92 18.95 -5.99
N HIS A 344 10.85 18.08 -6.99
CA HIS A 344 9.67 17.71 -7.75
C HIS A 344 9.69 16.22 -8.12
N ALA A 345 8.54 15.72 -8.56
CA ALA A 345 8.38 14.43 -9.21
C ALA A 345 7.70 14.65 -10.56
N ALA A 346 8.07 13.86 -11.57
CA ALA A 346 7.59 14.06 -12.93
C ALA A 346 7.31 12.75 -13.68
N GLU A 347 6.21 12.72 -14.43
CA GLU A 347 5.76 11.54 -15.18
C GLU A 347 5.25 11.92 -16.57
N TRP A 348 5.76 11.24 -17.59
CA TRP A 348 5.37 11.46 -18.98
C TRP A 348 4.24 10.51 -19.42
N THR A 349 3.38 10.98 -20.32
CA THR A 349 2.42 10.14 -21.06
C THR A 349 2.70 10.23 -22.55
N ASP A 350 3.08 9.09 -23.14
CA ASP A 350 3.36 8.98 -24.57
C ASP A 350 2.10 9.23 -25.42
N ASP A 351 0.96 8.69 -24.98
CA ASP A 351 -0.30 8.78 -25.73
C ASP A 351 -0.84 10.21 -25.81
N GLN A 352 -0.70 10.97 -24.73
CA GLN A 352 -1.27 12.32 -24.63
C GLN A 352 -0.23 13.43 -24.85
N GLN A 353 1.06 13.10 -24.90
CA GLN A 353 2.18 14.06 -24.97
C GLN A 353 2.08 15.12 -23.87
N ILE A 354 1.81 14.68 -22.63
CA ILE A 354 1.71 15.52 -21.44
C ILE A 354 2.80 15.10 -20.46
N LEU A 355 3.45 16.09 -19.86
CA LEU A 355 4.27 15.91 -18.67
C LEU A 355 3.47 16.33 -17.43
N PHE A 356 3.28 15.40 -16.51
CA PHE A 356 2.72 15.68 -15.21
C PHE A 356 3.84 15.96 -14.21
N VAL A 357 3.75 17.09 -13.50
CA VAL A 357 4.77 17.54 -12.54
C VAL A 357 4.12 17.78 -11.18
N LEU A 358 4.69 17.19 -10.14
CA LEU A 358 4.28 17.36 -8.76
C LEU A 358 5.39 18.06 -7.97
N PRO A 359 5.16 19.27 -7.46
CA PRO A 359 6.06 19.89 -6.49
C PRO A 359 5.94 19.17 -5.14
N LEU A 360 7.01 18.51 -4.68
CA LEU A 360 6.93 17.64 -3.49
C LEU A 360 6.88 18.43 -2.17
N HIS A 361 7.41 19.65 -2.19
CA HIS A 361 7.49 20.56 -1.04
C HIS A 361 6.32 21.54 -0.98
N SER A 362 5.46 21.57 -2.01
CA SER A 362 4.28 22.42 -1.99
C SER A 362 3.27 21.90 -0.95
N PRO A 363 2.63 22.79 -0.18
CA PRO A 363 1.53 22.38 0.71
C PRO A 363 0.33 21.84 -0.07
N THR A 364 0.28 22.03 -1.39
CA THR A 364 -0.77 21.48 -2.24
C THR A 364 -0.28 20.24 -2.98
N SER A 365 -1.04 19.14 -2.96
CA SER A 365 -0.84 17.99 -3.88
C SER A 365 -1.34 18.28 -5.31
N LYS A 366 -1.21 19.52 -5.78
CA LYS A 366 -1.67 19.89 -7.11
C LYS A 366 -0.63 19.46 -8.15
N VAL A 367 -1.04 18.60 -9.05
CA VAL A 367 -0.23 18.17 -10.19
C VAL A 367 -0.41 19.17 -11.34
N LEU A 368 0.70 19.58 -11.94
CA LEU A 368 0.75 20.43 -13.12
C LEU A 368 0.77 19.57 -14.38
N ALA A 369 -0.03 19.92 -15.38
CA ALA A 369 -0.02 19.30 -16.69
C ALA A 369 0.63 20.25 -17.71
N LEU A 370 1.82 19.86 -18.19
CA LEU A 370 2.61 20.61 -19.17
C LEU A 370 2.51 19.92 -20.53
N ARG A 371 2.30 20.70 -21.60
CA ARG A 371 2.22 20.24 -22.99
C ARG A 371 3.18 21.05 -23.85
N ASP A 372 3.56 20.48 -24.99
CA ASP A 372 4.29 21.15 -26.07
C ASP A 372 5.51 21.96 -25.54
N THR A 373 5.56 23.25 -25.83
CA THR A 373 6.62 24.18 -25.41
C THR A 373 6.85 24.17 -23.91
N ALA A 374 5.80 24.11 -23.08
CA ALA A 374 5.96 24.12 -21.62
C ALA A 374 6.62 22.83 -21.10
N ALA A 375 6.32 21.69 -21.72
CA ALA A 375 6.93 20.42 -21.35
C ALA A 375 8.41 20.38 -21.79
N ALA A 376 8.72 20.90 -22.98
CA ALA A 376 10.09 21.05 -23.45
C ALA A 376 10.92 22.03 -22.61
N LEU A 377 10.35 23.19 -22.23
CA LEU A 377 10.99 24.13 -21.31
C LEU A 377 11.28 23.49 -19.96
N TRP A 378 10.36 22.68 -19.43
CA TRP A 378 10.59 21.95 -18.18
C TRP A 378 11.79 21.00 -18.28
N THR A 379 11.92 20.25 -19.37
CA THR A 379 13.06 19.37 -19.60
C THR A 379 14.37 20.16 -19.64
N LEU A 380 14.40 21.29 -20.37
CA LEU A 380 15.58 22.14 -20.47
C LEU A 380 15.99 22.77 -19.12
N ILE A 381 15.03 23.10 -18.25
CA ILE A 381 15.31 23.60 -16.89
C ILE A 381 16.09 22.58 -16.07
N GLN A 382 15.88 21.27 -16.26
CA GLN A 382 16.60 20.27 -15.47
C GLN A 382 18.11 20.29 -15.74
N ASP A 383 18.51 20.65 -16.95
CA ASP A 383 19.92 20.72 -17.35
C ASP A 383 20.54 22.11 -17.14
N THR A 384 19.73 23.17 -17.27
CA THR A 384 20.22 24.56 -17.28
C THR A 384 19.94 25.34 -16.00
N GLY A 385 19.12 24.80 -15.11
CA GLY A 385 18.64 25.50 -13.92
C GLY A 385 17.52 26.51 -14.22
N THR A 386 17.25 27.39 -13.28
CA THR A 386 16.10 28.33 -13.31
C THR A 386 16.45 29.74 -13.80
N SER A 387 17.68 29.97 -14.30
CA SER A 387 18.08 31.26 -14.86
C SER A 387 17.33 31.54 -16.17
N PRO A 388 16.56 32.65 -16.28
CA PRO A 388 15.85 32.98 -17.52
C PRO A 388 16.78 33.08 -18.73
N GLU A 389 18.00 33.58 -18.53
CA GLU A 389 18.99 33.78 -19.59
C GLU A 389 19.58 32.46 -20.10
N GLN A 390 19.92 31.55 -19.18
CA GLN A 390 20.45 30.23 -19.52
C GLN A 390 19.37 29.37 -20.18
N LEU A 391 18.14 29.42 -19.66
CA LEU A 391 17.02 28.69 -20.23
C LEU A 391 16.63 29.21 -21.61
N ALA A 392 16.59 30.54 -21.82
CA ALA A 392 16.32 31.13 -23.12
C ALA A 392 17.40 30.77 -24.16
N SER A 393 18.65 30.68 -23.73
CA SER A 393 19.76 30.25 -24.59
C SER A 393 19.65 28.76 -24.96
N ALA A 394 19.28 27.90 -24.01
CA ALA A 394 19.04 26.48 -24.29
C ALA A 394 17.83 26.26 -25.22
N ALA A 395 16.75 27.02 -24.99
CA ALA A 395 15.57 27.04 -25.85
C ALA A 395 15.88 27.53 -27.27
N CYS A 396 16.70 28.58 -27.40
CA CYS A 396 17.18 29.08 -28.69
C CYS A 396 17.91 27.99 -29.49
N LEU A 397 18.77 27.21 -28.83
CA LEU A 397 19.47 26.09 -29.45
C LEU A 397 18.52 24.94 -29.81
N HIS A 398 17.57 24.63 -28.93
CA HIS A 398 16.63 23.53 -29.10
C HIS A 398 15.66 23.76 -30.27
N TRP A 399 15.12 24.98 -30.41
CA TRP A 399 14.15 25.32 -31.45
C TRP A 399 14.73 26.04 -32.67
N GLN A 400 16.01 26.42 -32.64
CA GLN A 400 16.67 27.23 -33.68
C GLN A 400 15.96 28.59 -33.92
N ILE A 401 15.50 29.22 -32.84
CA ILE A 401 14.81 30.53 -32.84
C ILE A 401 15.65 31.53 -32.03
N PRO A 402 15.75 32.83 -32.40
CA PRO A 402 16.51 33.82 -31.64
C PRO A 402 16.11 33.89 -30.16
N ALA A 403 17.08 33.99 -29.25
CA ALA A 403 16.85 34.01 -27.81
C ALA A 403 15.92 35.17 -27.37
N ASP A 404 16.00 36.33 -28.02
CA ASP A 404 15.14 37.48 -27.72
C ASP A 404 13.66 37.23 -28.01
N THR A 405 13.37 36.31 -28.94
CA THR A 405 12.00 35.89 -29.26
C THR A 405 11.42 34.96 -28.19
N VAL A 406 12.26 34.09 -27.60
CA VAL A 406 11.82 33.05 -26.66
C VAL A 406 11.87 33.52 -25.20
N ARG A 407 12.71 34.53 -24.90
CA ARG A 407 12.91 35.05 -23.54
C ARG A 407 11.61 35.47 -22.82
N PRO A 408 10.66 36.19 -23.45
CA PRO A 408 9.41 36.55 -22.77
C PRO A 408 8.58 35.34 -22.35
N ASP A 409 8.50 34.31 -23.21
CA ASP A 409 7.77 33.08 -22.91
C ASP A 409 8.44 32.28 -21.78
N VAL A 410 9.77 32.27 -21.74
CA VAL A 410 10.57 31.69 -20.66
C VAL A 410 10.31 32.39 -19.33
N GLU A 411 10.32 33.72 -19.31
CA GLU A 411 10.05 34.51 -18.10
C GLU A 411 8.63 34.27 -17.57
N VAL A 412 7.63 34.27 -18.47
CA VAL A 412 6.24 33.93 -18.12
C VAL A 412 6.14 32.51 -17.57
N PHE A 413 6.80 31.55 -18.21
CA PHE A 413 6.81 30.15 -17.75
C PHE A 413 7.41 30.01 -16.35
N LEU A 414 8.58 30.60 -16.10
CA LEU A 414 9.24 30.57 -14.80
C LEU A 414 8.40 31.25 -13.72
N SER A 415 7.82 32.42 -14.02
CA SER A 415 6.91 33.12 -13.11
C SER A 415 5.71 32.25 -12.74
N GLN A 416 5.10 31.58 -13.72
CA GLN A 416 3.95 30.69 -13.47
C GLN A 416 4.33 29.47 -12.61
N LEU A 417 5.54 28.93 -12.79
CA LEU A 417 6.02 27.84 -11.94
C LEU A 417 6.27 28.29 -10.50
N VAL A 418 6.79 29.50 -10.29
CA VAL A 418 6.95 30.10 -8.94
C VAL A 418 5.59 30.34 -8.29
N ASP A 419 4.64 30.93 -9.02
CA ASP A 419 3.27 31.19 -8.52
C ASP A 419 2.55 29.91 -8.09
N TRP A 420 2.90 28.78 -8.71
CA TRP A 420 2.33 27.46 -8.39
C TRP A 420 3.16 26.66 -7.39
N GLY A 421 4.27 27.22 -6.90
CA GLY A 421 5.17 26.58 -5.94
C GLY A 421 5.94 25.39 -6.53
N ALA A 422 6.05 25.30 -7.85
CA ALA A 422 6.85 24.29 -8.55
C ALA A 422 8.33 24.64 -8.61
N LEU A 423 8.66 25.93 -8.47
CA LEU A 423 10.02 26.44 -8.29
C LEU A 423 10.06 27.37 -7.06
N VAL A 424 11.21 27.42 -6.40
CA VAL A 424 11.48 28.44 -5.38
C VAL A 424 11.84 29.74 -6.10
N ALA A 425 11.26 30.86 -5.67
CA ALA A 425 11.65 32.18 -6.19
C ALA A 425 13.15 32.40 -5.96
N ALA A 426 13.87 32.77 -7.01
CA ALA A 426 15.30 33.05 -6.97
C ALA A 426 15.63 34.33 -6.20
#